data_AF-A0A8S2Y957-F1
#
_entry.id   AF-A0A8S2Y957-F1
#
_cell.length_a   1.000
_cell.length_b   1.000
_cell.length_c   1.000
_cell.angle_alpha   90.00
_cell.angle_beta   90.00
_cell.angle_gamma   90.00
#
_symmetry.space_group_name_H-M   'P 1'
#
loop_
_entity.id
_entity.type
_entity.pdbx_description
1 polymer ?
#
loop_
_entity_poly.entity_id
_entity_poly.type
_entity_poly.pdbx_seq_one_letter_code
_entity_poly.pdbx_strand_id
1 'polypeptide(L)' 'TPNISPNGKYIFISGCDTGFGHGLAIKLDKQGFNVLAGVFASDNVTSLREKLSSRATVFRLDITKEEDIEAAFQLVKEKT' A
#
# COMPACT_ATOMS: atom_id res chain seq x y z
N THR A 1 -18.53 13.19 7.04
CA THR A 1 -17.47 12.57 6.22
C THR A 1 -18.12 11.92 5.01
N PRO A 2 -17.64 12.15 3.77
CA PRO A 2 -18.19 11.45 2.61
C PRO A 2 -17.98 9.94 2.78
N ASN A 3 -19.02 9.16 2.51
CA ASN A 3 -18.94 7.70 2.49
C ASN A 3 -18.52 7.27 1.08
N ILE A 4 -17.23 6.96 0.91
CA ILE A 4 -16.67 6.52 -0.37
C ILE A 4 -16.81 5.00 -0.44
N SER A 5 -17.50 4.50 -1.46
CA SER A 5 -17.56 3.06 -1.72
C SER A 5 -16.16 2.52 -2.09
N PRO A 6 -15.73 1.40 -1.49
CA PRO A 6 -14.42 0.80 -1.77
C PRO A 6 -14.34 0.14 -3.16
N ASN A 7 -15.47 -0.15 -3.80
CA ASN A 7 -15.50 -0.95 -5.02
C ASN A 7 -14.79 -0.23 -6.18
N GLY A 8 -13.79 -0.87 -6.76
CA GLY A 8 -12.97 -0.32 -7.85
C GLY A 8 -12.09 0.88 -7.44
N LYS A 9 -11.91 1.15 -6.14
CA LYS A 9 -11.05 2.23 -5.65
C LYS A 9 -9.72 1.69 -5.17
N TYR A 10 -8.67 2.45 -5.46
CA TYR A 10 -7.29 2.16 -5.07
C TYR A 10 -6.79 3.23 -4.11
N ILE A 11 -5.99 2.80 -3.13
CA ILE A 11 -5.34 3.70 -2.17
C ILE A 11 -3.85 3.39 -2.17
N PHE A 12 -3.04 4.38 -2.53
CA PHE A 12 -1.60 4.32 -2.40
C PHE A 12 -1.16 4.91 -1.06
N ILE A 13 -0.30 4.19 -0.34
CA ILE A 13 0.21 4.63 0.97
C ILE A 13 1.71 4.38 1.00
N SER A 14 2.51 5.44 1.16
CA SER A 14 3.93 5.32 1.49
C SER A 14 4.14 5.21 3.01
N GLY A 15 5.28 4.67 3.45
CA GLY A 15 5.62 4.56 4.88
C GLY A 15 4.76 3.55 5.64
N CYS A 16 4.50 2.38 5.04
CA CYS A 16 3.69 1.31 5.64
C CYS A 16 4.48 0.34 6.53
N ASP A 17 5.77 0.62 6.79
CA ASP A 17 6.64 -0.25 7.59
C ASP A 17 6.05 -0.53 8.98
N THR A 18 5.69 0.53 9.68
CA THR A 18 5.16 0.50 11.05
C THR A 18 4.21 1.69 11.30
N GLY A 19 3.63 1.78 12.50
CA GLY A 19 2.87 2.95 12.93
C GLY A 19 1.59 3.20 12.12
N PHE A 20 1.34 4.47 11.79
CA PHE A 20 0.07 4.89 11.20
C PHE A 20 -0.16 4.37 9.78
N GLY A 21 0.86 4.41 8.91
CA GLY A 21 0.74 3.89 7.55
C GLY A 21 0.40 2.39 7.54
N HIS A 22 1.08 1.61 8.40
CA HIS A 22 0.81 0.19 8.60
C HIS A 22 -0.64 -0.06 9.06
N GLY A 23 -1.09 0.63 10.10
CA GLY A 23 -2.45 0.50 10.62
C GLY A 23 -3.51 0.94 9.61
N LEU A 24 -3.23 2.01 8.85
CA LEU A 24 -4.13 2.53 7.83
C LEU A 24 -4.28 1.56 6.66
N ALA A 25 -3.18 0.98 6.17
CA ALA A 25 -3.19 -0.03 5.11
C ALA A 25 -4.10 -1.20 5.47
N ILE A 26 -3.93 -1.76 6.68
CA ILE A 26 -4.75 -2.88 7.18
C ILE A 26 -6.22 -2.47 7.30
N LYS A 27 -6.49 -1.27 7.85
CA LYS A 27 -7.86 -0.79 8.04
C LYS A 27 -8.59 -0.63 6.71
N LEU A 28 -7.95 -0.03 5.71
CA LEU A 28 -8.57 0.23 4.41
C LEU A 28 -8.74 -1.06 3.59
N ASP A 29 -7.78 -1.97 3.66
CA ASP A 29 -7.91 -3.30 3.03
C ASP A 29 -9.10 -4.09 3.60
N LYS A 30 -9.27 -4.08 4.93
CA LYS A 30 -10.44 -4.66 5.62
C LYS A 30 -11.76 -3.99 5.26
N GLN A 31 -11.73 -2.71 4.91
CA GLN A 31 -12.90 -1.99 4.41
C GLN A 31 -13.18 -2.29 2.92
N GLY A 32 -12.34 -3.05 2.24
CA GLY A 32 -12.55 -3.53 0.88
C GLY A 32 -11.82 -2.73 -0.20
N PHE A 33 -11.00 -1.74 0.17
CA PHE A 33 -10.20 -0.99 -0.81
C PHE A 33 -9.06 -1.85 -1.37
N ASN A 34 -8.62 -1.54 -2.59
CA ASN A 34 -7.38 -2.11 -3.14
C ASN A 34 -6.20 -1.27 -2.65
N VAL A 35 -5.41 -1.81 -1.73
CA VAL A 35 -4.33 -1.05 -1.07
C VAL A 35 -2.99 -1.32 -1.75
N LEU A 36 -2.30 -0.27 -2.14
CA LEU A 36 -0.92 -0.30 -2.65
C LEU A 36 -0.01 0.29 -1.56
N ALA A 37 0.65 -0.58 -0.80
CA ALA A 37 1.43 -0.22 0.38
C ALA A 37 2.93 -0.24 0.09
N GLY A 38 3.55 0.94 0.09
CA GLY A 38 5.00 1.12 -0.01
C GLY A 38 5.67 1.04 1.35
N VAL A 39 6.73 0.22 1.46
CA VAL A 39 7.54 0.04 2.68
C VAL A 39 9.02 0.23 2.40
N PHE A 40 9.78 0.75 3.36
CA PHE A 40 11.22 0.99 3.25
C PHE A 40 12.06 -0.22 3.69
N ALA A 41 11.68 -0.92 4.74
CA ALA A 41 12.41 -2.07 5.28
C ALA A 41 11.81 -3.38 4.76
N SER A 42 12.64 -4.19 4.11
CA SER A 42 12.26 -5.52 3.59
C SER A 42 11.66 -6.43 4.67
N ASP A 43 12.17 -6.33 5.90
CA ASP A 43 11.81 -7.23 6.98
C ASP A 43 10.36 -6.99 7.46
N ASN A 44 9.83 -5.78 7.25
CA ASN A 44 8.45 -5.43 7.56
C ASN A 44 7.48 -5.75 6.42
N VAL A 45 7.97 -6.07 5.21
CA VAL A 45 7.14 -6.48 4.08
C VAL A 45 6.32 -7.73 4.44
N THR A 46 6.98 -8.73 5.04
CA THR A 46 6.35 -10.02 5.34
C THR A 46 5.23 -9.86 6.38
N SER A 47 5.50 -9.13 7.47
CA SER A 47 4.53 -8.95 8.56
C SER A 47 3.29 -8.16 8.13
N LEU A 48 3.44 -7.19 7.22
CA LEU A 48 2.31 -6.46 6.66
C LEU A 48 1.53 -7.34 5.66
N ARG A 49 2.21 -8.09 4.80
CA ARG A 49 1.57 -9.00 3.83
C ARG A 49 0.66 -10.04 4.50
N GLU A 50 1.09 -10.61 5.61
CA GLU A 50 0.30 -11.61 6.36
C GLU A 50 -1.02 -11.04 6.93
N LYS A 51 -1.10 -9.72 7.14
CA LYS A 51 -2.28 -9.05 7.70
C LYS A 51 -3.23 -8.50 6.65
N LEU A 52 -2.82 -8.49 5.39
CA LEU A 52 -3.58 -7.92 4.28
C LEU A 52 -4.23 -9.02 3.45
N SER A 53 -5.34 -8.68 2.80
CA SER A 53 -6.02 -9.55 1.85
C SER A 53 -5.27 -9.63 0.51
N SER A 54 -5.71 -10.54 -0.36
CA SER A 54 -5.18 -10.67 -1.72
C SER A 54 -5.39 -9.45 -2.61
N ARG A 55 -6.23 -8.48 -2.21
CA ARG A 55 -6.42 -7.20 -2.93
C ARG A 55 -5.27 -6.23 -2.71
N ALA A 56 -4.48 -6.41 -1.65
CA ALA A 56 -3.40 -5.49 -1.34
C ALA A 56 -2.09 -5.92 -2.01
N THR A 57 -1.31 -4.92 -2.45
CA THR A 57 0.03 -5.11 -2.97
C THR A 57 1.01 -4.39 -2.05
N VAL A 58 1.96 -5.12 -1.49
CA VAL A 58 3.05 -4.56 -0.67
C VAL A 58 4.35 -4.59 -1.48
N PHE A 59 4.99 -3.44 -1.63
CA PHE A 59 6.20 -3.26 -2.45
C PHE A 59 7.22 -2.37 -1.75
N ARG A 60 8.49 -2.49 -2.14
CA ARG A 60 9.59 -1.66 -1.64
C ARG A 60 9.46 -0.24 -2.21
N LEU A 61 9.59 0.78 -1.36
CA LEU A 61 9.56 2.19 -1.76
C LEU A 61 10.46 3.05 -0.86
N ASP A 62 11.59 3.46 -1.42
CA ASP A 62 12.46 4.51 -0.88
C ASP A 62 12.12 5.83 -1.56
N ILE A 63 11.39 6.71 -0.87
CA ILE A 63 10.97 8.00 -1.43
C ILE A 63 12.15 8.96 -1.70
N THR A 64 13.37 8.60 -1.30
CA THR A 64 14.57 9.38 -1.60
C THR A 64 15.28 8.91 -2.88
N LYS A 65 14.84 7.80 -3.47
CA LYS A 65 15.39 7.22 -4.70
C LYS A 65 14.41 7.36 -5.85
N GLU A 66 14.86 7.99 -6.91
CA GLU A 66 14.03 8.22 -8.10
C GLU A 66 13.62 6.90 -8.78
N GLU A 67 14.50 5.89 -8.74
CA GLU A 67 14.23 4.57 -9.32
C GLU A 67 13.09 3.85 -8.60
N ASP A 68 13.03 3.94 -7.27
CA ASP A 68 11.96 3.37 -6.46
C ASP A 68 10.63 4.10 -6.71
N ILE A 69 10.67 5.42 -6.91
CA ILE A 69 9.51 6.24 -7.25
C ILE A 69 8.96 5.87 -8.63
N GLU A 70 9.83 5.74 -9.63
CA GLU A 70 9.44 5.35 -10.99
C GLU A 70 8.84 3.94 -11.01
N ALA A 71 9.47 2.99 -10.30
CA ALA A 71 8.92 1.63 -10.16
C ALA A 71 7.53 1.63 -9.49
N ALA A 72 7.33 2.45 -8.46
CA ALA A 72 6.03 2.61 -7.80
C ALA A 72 4.99 3.25 -8.74
N PHE A 73 5.40 4.24 -9.54
CA PHE A 73 4.53 4.85 -10.55
C PHE A 73 4.07 3.84 -11.60
N GLN A 74 4.99 3.05 -12.15
CA GLN A 74 4.65 1.99 -13.10
C GLN A 74 3.72 0.94 -12.48
N LEU A 75 3.97 0.55 -11.23
CA LEU A 75 3.10 -0.38 -10.49
C LEU A 75 1.69 0.18 -10.35
N VAL A 76 1.53 1.46 -10.00
CA VAL A 76 0.21 2.10 -9.91
C VAL A 76 -0.47 2.08 -11.27
N LYS A 77 0.23 2.50 -12.33
CA LYS A 77 -0.29 2.53 -13.69
C LYS A 77 -0.73 1.16 -14.22
N GLU A 78 -0.08 0.08 -13.80
CA GLU A 78 -0.48 -1.28 -14.17
C GLU A 78 -1.72 -1.76 -13.39
N LYS A 79 -1.86 -1.35 -12.13
CA LYS A 79 -2.92 -1.82 -11.23
C LYS A 79 -4.23 -1.05 -11.36
N THR A 80 -4.18 0.23 -11.73
CA THR A 80 -5.33 1.15 -11.72
C THR A 80 -5.75 1.56 -13.12
#